data_AF-A0A1Y1KIT1-F1
#
_entry.id   AF-A0A1Y1KIT1-F1
#
_cell.length_a   1.000
_cell.length_b   1.000
_cell.length_c   1.000
_cell.angle_alpha   90.00
_cell.angle_beta   90.00
_cell.angle_gamma   90.00
#
_symmetry.space_group_name_H-M   'P 1'
#
loop_
_entity.id
_entity.type
_entity.pdbx_description
1 polymer ?
#
loop_
_entity_poly.entity_id
_entity_poly.type
_entity_poly.pdbx_seq_one_letter_code
_entity_poly.pdbx_strand_id
1 'polypeptide(L)'
;METILRDMGTPITFEAEIQELHRIGIKHANKTRPIFMKMRNYETKVKVMKSTKELKGTQIYITEDFPKHVMEERKVLSKHLKKAREMGHRAFMKYNKLIVNGEEYGVEDIFEESSNEIPEQDATKKGRTISQRSPQSVVSKRTNSMGCLLKN
;
A
#
# COMPACT_ATOMS: atom_id res chain seq x y z
N MET A 1 5.69 -4.27 21.59
CA MET A 1 4.30 -4.68 21.27
C MET A 1 3.39 -4.40 22.44
N GLU A 2 3.80 -4.72 23.67
CA GLU A 2 3.01 -4.41 24.86
C GLU A 2 2.61 -2.92 24.98
N THR A 3 3.53 -2.00 24.68
CA THR A 3 3.24 -0.55 24.61
C THR A 3 2.20 -0.21 23.54
N ILE A 4 2.33 -0.78 22.33
CA ILE A 4 1.40 -0.55 21.21
C ILE A 4 -0.01 -1.05 21.55
N LEU A 5 -0.15 -2.20 22.24
CA LEU A 5 -1.45 -2.74 22.66
C LEU A 5 -2.12 -1.86 23.72
N ARG A 6 -1.34 -1.26 24.63
CA ARG A 6 -1.84 -0.28 25.61
C ARG A 6 -2.26 1.02 24.92
N ASP A 7 -1.48 1.50 23.96
CA ASP A 7 -1.78 2.73 23.20
C ASP A 7 -3.08 2.61 22.38
N MET A 8 -3.44 1.39 21.95
CA MET A 8 -4.72 1.06 21.30
C MET A 8 -5.90 0.89 22.29
N GLY A 9 -5.70 1.20 23.58
CA GLY A 9 -6.75 1.12 24.60
C GLY A 9 -7.29 -0.29 24.86
N THR A 10 -6.61 -1.34 24.39
CA THR A 10 -7.03 -2.73 24.59
C THR A 10 -6.31 -3.32 25.82
N PRO A 11 -7.01 -3.61 26.93
CA PRO A 11 -6.39 -4.22 28.11
C PRO A 11 -6.14 -5.71 27.83
N ILE A 12 -5.12 -5.99 27.03
CA ILE A 12 -4.71 -7.33 26.63
C ILE A 12 -3.47 -7.71 27.43
N THR A 13 -3.59 -8.72 28.28
CA THR A 13 -2.46 -9.38 28.91
C THR A 13 -1.72 -10.23 27.87
N PHE A 14 -0.45 -9.91 27.63
CA PHE A 14 0.35 -10.47 26.55
C PHE A 14 0.44 -12.01 26.62
N GLU A 15 0.65 -12.56 27.82
CA GLU A 15 0.88 -13.99 28.06
C GLU A 15 -0.37 -14.86 27.88
N ALA A 16 -1.56 -14.29 28.14
CA ALA A 16 -2.82 -15.03 28.09
C ALA A 16 -3.42 -15.07 26.67
N GLU A 17 -3.20 -14.02 25.87
CA GLU A 17 -3.93 -13.84 24.61
C GLU A 17 -3.08 -14.13 23.36
N ILE A 18 -1.75 -14.11 23.48
CA ILE A 18 -0.85 -14.33 22.35
C ILE A 18 -0.34 -15.77 22.37
N GLN A 19 -0.56 -16.48 21.27
CA GLN A 19 -0.10 -17.86 21.10
C GLN A 19 1.30 -17.90 20.49
N GLU A 20 1.58 -17.03 19.52
CA GLU A 20 2.86 -17.04 18.81
C GLU A 20 3.24 -15.62 18.39
N LEU A 21 4.53 -15.29 18.54
CA LEU A 21 5.08 -14.01 18.14
C LEU A 21 6.51 -14.20 17.61
N HIS A 22 6.73 -13.92 16.34
CA HIS A 22 8.06 -13.97 15.75
C HIS A 22 8.19 -12.97 14.59
N ARG A 23 9.40 -12.68 14.14
CA ARG A 23 9.62 -11.82 12.95
C ARG A 23 9.71 -12.69 11.70
N ILE A 24 9.07 -12.24 10.62
CA ILE A 24 9.07 -12.93 9.33
C ILE A 24 9.95 -12.22 8.30
N GLY A 25 10.47 -12.99 7.34
CA GLY A 25 11.26 -12.50 6.22
C GLY A 25 12.75 -12.28 6.50
N ILE A 26 13.46 -11.87 5.45
CA ILE A 26 14.92 -11.69 5.43
C ILE A 26 15.30 -10.40 6.16
N LYS A 27 16.42 -10.41 6.89
CA LYS A 27 16.96 -9.23 7.57
C LYS A 27 17.63 -8.32 6.53
N HIS A 28 17.14 -7.09 6.43
CA HIS A 28 17.77 -6.04 5.63
C HIS A 28 18.26 -4.92 6.55
N ALA A 29 19.38 -4.28 6.23
CA ALA A 29 19.99 -3.24 7.09
C ALA A 29 19.08 -2.01 7.27
N ASN A 30 18.35 -1.62 6.21
CA ASN A 30 17.56 -0.39 6.17
C ASN A 30 16.05 -0.61 6.38
N LYS A 31 15.61 -1.83 6.72
CA LYS A 31 14.18 -2.15 6.83
C LYS A 31 13.88 -3.04 8.02
N THR A 32 12.98 -2.59 8.87
CA THR A 32 12.44 -3.39 9.98
C THR A 32 11.61 -4.54 9.43
N ARG A 33 11.91 -5.77 9.85
CA ARG A 33 11.15 -6.96 9.48
C ARG A 33 9.74 -6.93 10.09
N PRO A 34 8.70 -7.34 9.35
CA PRO A 34 7.36 -7.50 9.91
C PRO A 34 7.34 -8.49 11.08
N ILE A 35 6.38 -8.31 11.98
CA ILE A 35 6.13 -9.22 13.10
C ILE A 35 4.88 -10.02 12.75
N PHE A 36 4.99 -11.34 12.77
CA PHE A 36 3.86 -12.25 12.75
C PHE A 36 3.36 -12.45 14.18
N MET A 37 2.05 -12.38 14.36
CA MET A 37 1.39 -12.49 15.64
C MET A 37 0.17 -13.38 15.51
N LYS A 38 0.16 -14.50 16.23
CA LYS A 38 -0.98 -15.41 16.33
C LYS A 38 -1.69 -15.19 17.66
N MET A 39 -2.97 -14.84 17.57
CA MET A 39 -3.84 -14.69 18.73
C MET A 39 -4.46 -16.04 19.12
N ARG A 40 -4.62 -16.28 20.42
CA ARG A 40 -5.33 -17.45 20.94
C ARG A 40 -6.83 -17.40 20.61
N ASN A 41 -7.44 -16.23 20.78
CA ASN A 41 -8.87 -16.01 20.58
C ASN A 41 -9.16 -15.11 19.37
N TYR A 42 -10.13 -15.51 18.54
CA TYR A 42 -10.56 -14.72 17.38
C TYR A 42 -11.23 -13.40 17.81
N GLU A 43 -11.99 -13.41 18.90
CA GLU A 43 -12.65 -12.20 19.42
C GLU A 43 -11.64 -11.10 19.78
N THR A 44 -10.55 -11.48 20.44
CA THR A 44 -9.45 -10.57 20.78
C THR A 44 -8.78 -10.04 19.52
N LYS A 45 -8.53 -10.90 18.52
CA LYS A 45 -8.03 -10.47 17.19
C LYS A 45 -8.95 -9.40 16.59
N VAL A 46 -10.28 -9.62 16.56
CA VAL A 46 -11.24 -8.66 16.00
C VAL A 46 -11.23 -7.33 16.76
N LYS A 47 -11.13 -7.35 18.10
CA LYS A 47 -11.01 -6.13 18.91
C LYS A 47 -9.77 -5.32 18.53
N VAL A 48 -8.60 -5.98 18.43
CA VAL A 48 -7.34 -5.33 18.01
C VAL A 48 -7.44 -4.75 16.59
N MET A 49 -8.02 -5.50 15.65
CA MET A 49 -8.20 -5.02 14.28
C MET A 49 -9.14 -3.80 14.20
N LYS A 50 -10.15 -3.71 15.06
CA LYS A 50 -11.05 -2.55 15.15
C LYS A 50 -10.36 -1.31 15.73
N SER A 51 -9.45 -1.49 16.69
CA SER A 51 -8.67 -0.39 17.31
C SER A 51 -7.52 0.10 16.44
N THR A 52 -7.14 -0.62 15.37
CA THR A 52 -6.02 -0.25 14.49
C THR A 52 -6.17 1.17 13.88
N LYS A 53 -7.39 1.70 13.78
CA LYS A 53 -7.66 3.10 13.37
C LYS A 53 -7.01 4.14 14.29
N GLU A 54 -6.71 3.80 15.53
CA GLU A 54 -6.05 4.68 16.52
C GLU A 54 -4.55 4.80 16.26
N LEU A 55 -3.96 3.89 15.49
CA LEU A 55 -2.56 3.94 15.07
C LEU A 55 -2.31 4.96 13.95
N LYS A 56 -3.34 5.65 13.46
CA LYS A 56 -3.19 6.72 12.46
C LYS A 56 -2.29 7.82 13.02
N GLY A 57 -1.31 8.25 12.23
CA GLY A 57 -0.29 9.23 12.63
C GLY A 57 0.97 8.59 13.22
N THR A 58 0.93 7.31 13.58
CA THR A 58 2.13 6.51 13.84
C THR A 58 2.68 5.92 12.54
N GLN A 59 3.92 5.41 12.58
CA GLN A 59 4.52 4.65 11.46
C GLN A 59 4.27 3.13 11.58
N ILE A 60 3.28 2.73 12.38
CA ILE A 60 2.95 1.34 12.68
C ILE A 60 1.65 0.97 11.98
N TYR A 61 1.63 -0.21 11.37
CA TYR A 61 0.47 -0.72 10.66
C TYR A 61 0.22 -2.15 11.10
N ILE A 62 -1.05 -2.48 11.32
CA ILE A 62 -1.52 -3.83 11.62
C ILE A 62 -2.46 -4.25 10.49
N THR A 63 -2.17 -5.38 9.86
CA THR A 63 -2.95 -5.94 8.77
C THR A 63 -3.18 -7.42 9.00
N GLU A 64 -4.25 -7.96 8.45
CA GLU A 64 -4.46 -9.41 8.47
C GLU A 64 -3.47 -10.14 7.55
N ASP A 65 -3.12 -11.37 7.93
CA ASP A 65 -2.30 -12.27 7.14
C ASP A 65 -3.20 -13.08 6.21
N PHE A 66 -3.17 -12.76 4.91
CA PHE A 66 -3.98 -13.40 3.89
C PHE A 66 -3.13 -14.30 2.99
N PRO A 67 -3.70 -15.38 2.45
CA PRO A 67 -2.99 -16.17 1.44
C PRO A 67 -2.72 -15.33 0.19
N LYS A 68 -1.71 -15.75 -0.58
CA LYS A 68 -1.18 -15.00 -1.72
C LYS A 68 -2.24 -14.57 -2.75
N HIS A 69 -3.15 -15.47 -3.11
CA HIS A 69 -4.21 -15.18 -4.09
C HIS A 69 -5.12 -14.03 -3.62
N VAL A 70 -5.56 -14.06 -2.35
CA VAL A 70 -6.36 -12.98 -1.75
C VAL A 70 -5.58 -11.66 -1.71
N MET A 71 -4.28 -11.70 -1.41
CA MET A 71 -3.46 -10.48 -1.42
C MET A 71 -3.36 -9.86 -2.82
N GLU A 72 -3.24 -10.68 -3.86
CA GLU A 72 -3.18 -10.23 -5.26
C GLU A 72 -4.50 -9.59 -5.70
N GLU A 73 -5.62 -10.26 -5.44
CA GLU A 73 -6.98 -9.73 -5.65
C GLU A 73 -7.16 -8.38 -4.93
N ARG A 74 -6.86 -8.34 -3.62
CA ARG A 74 -6.99 -7.12 -2.81
C ARG A 74 -6.11 -5.99 -3.29
N LYS A 75 -4.93 -6.28 -3.87
CA LYS A 75 -4.04 -5.26 -4.44
C LYS A 75 -4.69 -4.58 -5.64
N VAL A 76 -5.42 -5.31 -6.47
CA VAL A 76 -6.21 -4.75 -7.58
C VAL A 76 -7.34 -3.90 -7.02
N LEU A 77 -8.19 -4.48 -6.18
CA LEU A 77 -9.34 -3.79 -5.56
C LEU A 77 -8.93 -2.50 -4.83
N SER A 78 -7.81 -2.52 -4.10
CA SER A 78 -7.32 -1.36 -3.34
C SER A 78 -6.93 -0.18 -4.24
N LYS A 79 -6.44 -0.44 -5.46
CA LYS A 79 -6.13 0.63 -6.43
C LYS A 79 -7.41 1.31 -6.91
N HIS A 80 -8.44 0.53 -7.26
CA HIS A 80 -9.73 1.05 -7.71
C HIS A 80 -10.47 1.75 -6.56
N LEU A 81 -10.40 1.21 -5.35
CA LEU A 81 -10.91 1.89 -4.15
C LEU A 81 -10.30 3.27 -3.95
N LYS A 82 -8.98 3.41 -4.16
CA LYS A 82 -8.31 4.71 -4.04
C LYS A 82 -8.82 5.68 -5.11
N LYS A 83 -8.88 5.24 -6.37
CA LYS A 83 -9.44 6.05 -7.49
C LYS A 83 -10.87 6.49 -7.21
N ALA A 84 -11.74 5.57 -6.78
CA ALA A 84 -13.14 5.87 -6.48
C ALA A 84 -13.27 6.93 -5.36
N ARG A 85 -12.42 6.86 -4.33
CA ARG A 85 -12.38 7.89 -3.27
C ARG A 85 -11.87 9.23 -3.76
N GLU A 86 -10.87 9.24 -4.65
CA GLU A 86 -10.34 10.46 -5.26
C GLU A 86 -11.38 11.15 -6.15
N MET A 87 -12.24 10.38 -6.82
CA MET A 87 -13.40 10.88 -7.57
C MET A 87 -14.58 11.33 -6.69
N GLY A 88 -14.48 11.20 -5.36
CA GLY A 88 -15.52 11.60 -4.42
C GLY A 88 -16.62 10.56 -4.18
N HIS A 89 -16.48 9.32 -4.67
CA HIS A 89 -17.44 8.25 -4.40
C HIS A 89 -17.27 7.64 -3.01
N ARG A 90 -18.37 7.15 -2.45
CA ARG A 90 -18.35 6.41 -1.18
C ARG A 90 -17.90 4.98 -1.43
N ALA A 91 -16.60 4.73 -1.28
CA ALA A 91 -16.00 3.42 -1.53
C ALA A 91 -15.36 2.77 -0.29
N PHE A 92 -15.63 1.48 -0.09
CA PHE A 92 -15.02 0.66 0.97
C PHE A 92 -14.91 -0.80 0.53
N MET A 93 -13.98 -1.54 1.13
CA MET A 93 -13.86 -2.98 0.90
C MET A 93 -14.72 -3.76 1.89
N LYS A 94 -15.37 -4.81 1.39
CA LYS A 94 -16.10 -5.79 2.20
C LYS A 94 -15.69 -7.18 1.72
N TYR A 95 -15.05 -7.96 2.59
CA TYR A 95 -14.41 -9.24 2.22
C TYR A 95 -13.43 -9.07 1.05
N ASN A 96 -13.62 -9.79 -0.07
CA ASN A 96 -12.83 -9.68 -1.29
C ASN A 96 -13.60 -8.94 -2.40
N LYS A 97 -14.42 -7.95 -2.01
CA LYS A 97 -15.17 -7.12 -2.95
C LYS A 97 -14.97 -5.65 -2.65
N LEU A 98 -15.06 -4.84 -3.70
CA LEU A 98 -15.11 -3.39 -3.62
C LEU A 98 -16.58 -2.94 -3.65
N ILE A 99 -16.99 -2.13 -2.68
CA ILE A 99 -18.32 -1.51 -2.66
C ILE A 99 -18.15 -0.05 -3.07
N VAL A 100 -18.81 0.40 -4.14
CA VAL A 100 -18.83 1.80 -4.57
C VAL A 100 -20.27 2.28 -4.63
N ASN A 101 -20.62 3.30 -3.84
CA ASN A 101 -21.97 3.87 -3.76
C ASN A 101 -23.13 2.88 -3.50
N GLY A 102 -22.83 1.66 -3.05
CA GLY A 102 -23.81 0.61 -2.75
C GLY A 102 -23.74 -0.60 -3.67
N GLU A 103 -23.02 -0.50 -4.78
CA GLU A 103 -22.82 -1.59 -5.74
C GLU A 103 -21.57 -2.40 -5.41
N GLU A 104 -21.63 -3.71 -5.62
CA GLU A 104 -20.53 -4.64 -5.36
C GLU A 104 -19.77 -4.95 -6.65
N TYR A 105 -18.44 -4.85 -6.60
CA TYR A 105 -17.54 -5.15 -7.70
C TYR A 105 -16.52 -6.21 -7.24
N GLY A 106 -16.45 -7.30 -7.99
CA GLY A 106 -15.43 -8.33 -7.91
C GLY A 106 -14.14 -7.91 -8.61
N VAL A 107 -13.19 -8.83 -8.67
CA VAL A 107 -11.92 -8.61 -9.39
C VAL A 107 -12.14 -8.81 -10.89
N GLU A 108 -13.00 -9.76 -11.23
CA GLU A 108 -13.51 -10.09 -12.56
C GLU A 108 -14.11 -8.87 -13.27
N ASP A 109 -15.02 -8.14 -12.62
CA ASP A 109 -15.72 -6.98 -13.20
C ASP A 109 -14.74 -5.86 -13.60
N ILE A 110 -13.66 -5.70 -12.82
CA ILE A 110 -12.64 -4.68 -13.06
C ILE A 110 -11.79 -5.00 -14.30
N PHE A 111 -11.58 -6.28 -14.60
CA PHE A 111 -10.83 -6.69 -15.78
C PHE A 111 -11.62 -6.45 -17.07
N GLU A 112 -12.93 -6.60 -17.04
CA GLU A 112 -13.81 -6.33 -18.18
C GLU A 112 -13.80 -4.84 -18.56
N GLU A 113 -13.78 -3.94 -17.58
CA GLU A 113 -13.65 -2.49 -17.85
C GLU A 113 -12.29 -2.15 -18.48
N SER A 114 -11.20 -2.77 -18.02
CA SER A 114 -9.85 -2.53 -18.58
C SER A 114 -9.68 -2.99 -20.02
N SER A 115 -10.52 -3.93 -20.48
CA SER A 115 -10.52 -4.43 -21.86
C SER A 115 -11.50 -3.67 -22.76
N ASN A 116 -12.45 -2.94 -22.18
CA ASN A 116 -13.40 -2.09 -22.89
C ASN A 116 -12.97 -0.62 -22.99
N GLU A 117 -11.90 -0.19 -22.29
CA GLU A 117 -11.21 1.07 -22.60
C GLU A 117 -10.49 0.94 -23.96
N ILE A 118 -11.19 1.32 -25.04
CA ILE A 118 -10.55 1.60 -26.33
C ILE A 118 -9.42 2.62 -26.07
N PRO A 119 -8.18 2.38 -26.52
CA PRO A 119 -7.10 3.32 -26.30
C PRO A 119 -7.46 4.68 -26.90
N GLU A 120 -7.69 5.67 -26.06
CA GLU A 120 -7.68 7.06 -26.49
C GLU A 120 -6.27 7.32 -27.02
N GLN A 121 -6.18 7.72 -28.29
CA GLN A 121 -4.92 7.85 -29.02
C GLN A 121 -4.13 9.05 -28.49
N ASP A 122 -3.41 8.86 -27.39
CA ASP A 122 -2.44 9.83 -26.93
C ASP A 122 -1.22 9.81 -27.86
N ALA A 123 -1.00 10.97 -28.48
CA ALA A 123 -0.05 11.20 -29.56
C ALA A 123 1.31 10.50 -29.37
N THR A 124 1.76 9.86 -30.45
CA THR A 124 3.07 9.24 -30.61
C THR A 124 4.20 10.08 -29.99
N LYS A 125 4.79 9.63 -28.88
CA LYS A 125 6.17 10.04 -28.53
C LYS A 125 7.11 9.28 -29.45
N LYS A 126 7.46 9.87 -30.60
CA LYS A 126 8.57 9.39 -31.44
C LYS A 126 9.82 9.34 -30.57
N GLY A 127 10.32 8.12 -30.31
CA GLY A 127 11.66 7.94 -29.78
C GLY A 127 12.68 8.57 -30.74
N ARG A 128 13.63 9.35 -30.21
CA ARG A 128 14.71 9.93 -31.03
C ARG A 128 15.55 8.78 -31.61
N THR A 129 15.63 8.70 -32.94
CA THR A 129 16.55 7.79 -33.62
C THR A 129 18.00 8.24 -33.42
N ILE A 130 18.94 7.29 -33.48
CA ILE A 130 20.36 7.46 -33.15
C ILE A 130 21.08 8.55 -33.98
N SER A 131 20.52 8.95 -35.13
CA SER A 131 21.11 9.95 -36.03
C SER A 131 20.92 11.40 -35.59
N GLN A 132 20.18 11.67 -34.51
CA GLN A 132 20.01 13.03 -33.95
C GLN A 132 20.83 13.29 -32.67
N ARG A 133 21.88 12.51 -32.42
CA ARG A 133 22.85 12.85 -31.38
C ARG A 133 23.76 13.96 -31.91
N SER A 134 23.68 15.16 -31.33
CA SER A 134 24.73 16.16 -31.49
C SER A 134 26.07 15.56 -31.04
N PRO A 135 27.20 15.90 -31.68
CA PRO A 135 28.51 15.38 -31.29
C PRO A 135 28.79 15.71 -29.81
N GLN A 136 29.17 14.71 -29.01
CA GLN A 136 29.66 14.97 -27.66
C GLN A 136 31.03 15.66 -27.75
N SER A 137 31.12 16.90 -27.29
CA SER A 137 32.40 17.54 -27.01
C SER A 137 33.01 16.91 -25.77
N VAL A 138 34.20 16.36 -25.94
CA VAL A 138 35.06 15.78 -24.91
C VAL A 138 35.51 16.83 -23.88
N VAL A 139 35.37 16.44 -22.60
CA VAL A 139 36.19 16.80 -21.42
C VAL A 139 36.26 18.29 -20.99
N SER A 140 35.87 18.56 -19.73
CA SER A 140 36.74 19.24 -18.75
C SER A 140 36.14 19.22 -17.34
N LYS A 141 37.01 19.30 -16.34
CA LYS A 141 36.80 19.02 -14.92
C LYS A 141 36.27 20.23 -14.12
N ARG A 142 35.71 19.90 -12.95
CA ARG A 142 35.78 20.58 -11.62
C ARG A 142 34.73 21.62 -11.19
N THR A 143 34.38 21.42 -9.91
CA THR A 143 33.97 22.30 -8.79
C THR A 143 32.53 22.80 -8.61
N ASN A 144 31.94 22.31 -7.51
CA ASN A 144 31.31 22.98 -6.36
C ASN A 144 30.43 24.24 -6.53
N SER A 145 29.30 24.13 -5.84
CA SER A 145 28.71 25.07 -4.87
C SER A 145 27.45 25.83 -5.27
N MET A 146 26.48 25.69 -4.36
CA MET A 146 25.55 26.69 -3.83
C MET A 146 24.45 27.29 -4.71
N GLY A 147 23.24 27.11 -4.18
CA GLY A 147 22.14 28.08 -4.27
C GLY A 147 21.25 27.91 -5.49
N CYS A 148 19.96 28.20 -5.44
CA CYS A 148 19.07 28.60 -4.35
C CYS A 148 17.64 28.49 -4.91
N LEU A 149 16.68 28.33 -4.02
CA LEU A 149 15.25 28.42 -4.27
C LEU A 149 14.89 29.70 -5.05
N LEU A 150 13.81 29.66 -5.83
CA LEU A 150 12.78 30.70 -5.83
C LEU A 150 11.44 30.09 -6.28
N LYS A 151 10.42 30.30 -5.46
CA LYS A 151 9.01 30.09 -5.78
C LYS A 151 8.51 31.27 -6.59
N ASN A 152 7.49 31.03 -7.42
CA ASN A 152 6.30 31.87 -7.51
C ASN A 152 5.10 30.93 -7.47
#